data_AF-A0A0P6VT98-F1
#
_entry.id   AF-A0A0P6VT98-F1
#
_cell.length_a   1.000
_cell.length_b   1.000
_cell.length_c   1.000
_cell.angle_alpha   90.00
_cell.angle_beta   90.00
_cell.angle_gamma   90.00
#
_symmetry.space_group_name_H-M   'P 1'
#
loop_
_entity.id
_entity.type
_entity.pdbx_description
1 polymer ?
#
loop_
_entity_poly.entity_id
_entity_poly.type
_entity_poly.pdbx_seq_one_letter_code
_entity_poly.pdbx_strand_id
1 'polypeptide(L)'
;MLTAATAGRAAEDPALPEIRKAWAACEAVLTKAGPEGWVGWRRDFGNGYGDAFAFWDRRDDKAASVLRITLDIDGIARQVETSCFRPDGSLAFLFTTLTAPLADAPGGPETGRIARREGRIYLDPKGAIVQVLGRIVDAAGKPLGRLDDPKLALVRDCRPVMLHRSADQAAAHAASVLGDIEGKRPAFEPESLDWCARARAP
;
A
#
# COMPACT_ATOMS: atom_id res chain seq x y z
N MET A 1 44.25 -10.20 21.78
CA MET A 1 43.38 -9.02 21.72
C MET A 1 42.18 -9.38 20.85
N LEU A 2 40.99 -9.56 21.44
CA LEU A 2 39.76 -9.72 20.67
C LEU A 2 39.19 -8.33 20.38
N THR A 3 39.18 -7.92 19.11
CA THR A 3 38.41 -6.77 18.65
C THR A 3 36.93 -7.17 18.60
N ALA A 4 36.15 -6.68 19.55
CA ALA A 4 34.69 -6.74 19.51
C ALA A 4 34.20 -5.81 18.39
N ALA A 5 33.64 -6.39 17.33
CA ALA A 5 32.92 -5.64 16.31
C ALA A 5 31.61 -5.13 16.93
N THR A 6 31.55 -3.84 17.26
CA THR A 6 30.29 -3.16 17.55
C THR A 6 29.44 -3.19 16.28
N ALA A 7 28.43 -4.05 16.25
CA ALA A 7 27.38 -4.00 15.26
C ALA A 7 26.68 -2.63 15.38
N GLY A 8 27.08 -1.68 14.52
CA GLY A 8 26.44 -0.39 14.42
C GLY A 8 24.99 -0.60 14.01
N ARG A 9 24.08 -0.32 14.93
CA ARG A 9 22.65 -0.18 14.61
C ARG A 9 22.56 0.95 13.60
N ALA A 10 22.18 0.64 12.36
CA ALA A 10 22.02 1.66 11.33
C ALA A 10 21.12 2.78 11.88
N ALA A 11 21.58 4.02 11.78
CA ALA A 11 20.81 5.17 12.22
C ALA A 11 19.48 5.19 11.46
N GLU A 12 18.39 5.32 12.20
CA GLU A 12 17.05 5.44 11.63
C GLU A 12 16.99 6.70 10.75
N ASP A 13 16.39 6.60 9.56
CA ASP A 13 16.24 7.75 8.68
C ASP A 13 15.46 8.86 9.43
N PRO A 14 15.98 10.11 9.45
CA PRO A 14 15.38 11.20 10.23
C PRO A 14 13.95 11.54 9.80
N ALA A 15 13.51 11.13 8.61
CA ALA A 15 12.13 11.32 8.15
C ALA A 15 11.12 10.34 8.79
N LEU A 16 11.56 9.19 9.31
CA LEU A 16 10.65 8.12 9.76
C LEU A 16 9.65 8.52 10.87
N PRO A 17 10.02 9.31 11.90
CA PRO A 17 9.06 9.77 12.90
C PRO A 17 7.92 10.62 12.30
N GLU A 18 8.23 11.49 11.34
CA GLU A 18 7.24 12.32 10.64
C GLU A 18 6.32 11.44 9.80
N ILE A 19 6.87 10.49 9.05
CA ILE A 19 6.08 9.58 8.21
C ILE A 19 5.12 8.75 9.05
N ARG A 20 5.55 8.24 10.22
CA ARG A 20 4.67 7.52 11.15
C ARG A 20 3.54 8.40 11.68
N LYS A 21 3.81 9.67 11.95
CA LYS A 21 2.79 10.64 12.35
C LYS A 21 1.78 10.89 11.22
N ALA A 22 2.25 11.02 9.98
CA ALA A 22 1.38 11.13 8.81
C ALA A 22 0.47 9.90 8.67
N TRP A 23 1.03 8.70 8.81
CA TRP A 23 0.26 7.46 8.79
C TRP A 23 -0.86 7.41 9.84
N ALA A 24 -0.55 7.76 11.10
CA ALA A 24 -1.56 7.79 12.17
C ALA A 24 -2.70 8.79 11.87
N ALA A 25 -2.39 9.93 11.23
CA ALA A 25 -3.41 10.86 10.79
C ALA A 25 -4.31 10.27 9.69
N CYS A 26 -3.74 9.54 8.74
CA CYS A 26 -4.49 8.83 7.70
C CYS A 26 -5.35 7.69 8.25
N GLU A 27 -4.86 6.92 9.22
CA GLU A 27 -5.66 5.89 9.92
C GLU A 27 -6.86 6.51 10.63
N ALA A 28 -6.69 7.71 11.21
CA ALA A 28 -7.79 8.46 11.81
C ALA A 28 -8.82 8.90 10.75
N VAL A 29 -8.39 9.29 9.55
CA VAL A 29 -9.31 9.55 8.43
C VAL A 29 -10.08 8.27 8.08
N LEU A 30 -9.39 7.15 7.85
CA LEU A 30 -10.04 5.89 7.48
C LEU A 30 -11.03 5.37 8.54
N THR A 31 -10.73 5.60 9.82
CA THR A 31 -11.61 5.19 10.93
C THR A 31 -12.81 6.12 11.07
N LYS A 32 -12.65 7.43 10.83
CA LYS A 32 -13.71 8.44 10.99
C LYS A 32 -14.56 8.63 9.74
N ALA A 33 -14.00 8.42 8.55
CA ALA A 33 -14.63 8.78 7.28
C ALA A 33 -15.81 7.87 6.90
N GLY A 34 -15.97 6.71 7.57
CA GLY A 34 -17.06 5.79 7.24
C GLY A 34 -17.06 5.42 5.75
N PRO A 35 -18.20 5.00 5.17
CA PRO A 35 -18.30 4.66 3.75
C PRO A 35 -18.42 5.87 2.81
N GLU A 36 -18.42 7.11 3.31
CA GLU A 36 -18.80 8.33 2.57
C GLU A 36 -17.64 9.33 2.42
N GLY A 37 -17.87 10.40 1.66
CA GLY A 37 -16.95 11.56 1.60
C GLY A 37 -15.68 11.36 0.77
N TRP A 38 -15.68 10.39 -0.15
CA TRP A 38 -14.60 10.15 -1.10
C TRP A 38 -15.07 10.35 -2.55
N VAL A 39 -14.11 10.62 -3.43
CA VAL A 39 -14.30 10.64 -4.90
C VAL A 39 -13.67 9.39 -5.49
N GLY A 40 -14.35 8.74 -6.44
CA GLY A 40 -13.81 7.59 -7.14
C GLY A 40 -14.88 6.66 -7.72
N TRP A 41 -14.60 5.35 -7.74
CA TRP A 41 -15.50 4.33 -8.27
C TRP A 41 -15.46 3.02 -7.49
N ARG A 42 -16.46 2.18 -7.76
CA ARG A 42 -16.48 0.74 -7.48
C ARG A 42 -17.01 0.05 -8.73
N ARG A 43 -16.26 -0.89 -9.29
CA ARG A 43 -16.66 -1.64 -10.49
C ARG A 43 -16.55 -3.13 -10.20
N ASP A 44 -17.56 -3.87 -10.65
CA ASP A 44 -17.56 -5.32 -10.69
C ASP A 44 -17.44 -5.74 -12.16
N PHE A 45 -16.46 -6.57 -12.47
CA PHE A 45 -16.22 -7.11 -13.81
C PHE A 45 -16.73 -8.55 -13.95
N GLY A 46 -17.34 -9.12 -12.90
CA GLY A 46 -17.79 -10.50 -12.83
C GLY A 46 -16.66 -11.49 -12.54
N ASN A 47 -17.04 -12.74 -12.27
CA ASN A 47 -16.09 -13.86 -12.02
C ASN A 47 -15.06 -13.57 -10.91
N GLY A 48 -15.45 -12.77 -9.90
CA GLY A 48 -14.58 -12.39 -8.79
C GLY A 48 -13.51 -11.35 -9.14
N TYR A 49 -13.62 -10.69 -10.29
CA TYR A 49 -12.81 -9.52 -10.65
C TYR A 49 -13.56 -8.22 -10.42
N GLY A 50 -12.86 -7.24 -9.87
CA GLY A 50 -13.43 -5.93 -9.60
C GLY A 50 -12.36 -4.96 -9.14
N ASP A 51 -12.70 -3.68 -9.13
CA ASP A 51 -11.84 -2.68 -8.52
C ASP A 51 -12.62 -1.57 -7.80
N ALA A 52 -11.96 -0.94 -6.85
CA ALA A 52 -12.45 0.25 -6.19
C ALA A 52 -11.33 1.26 -6.06
N PHE A 53 -11.66 2.53 -6.27
CA PHE A 53 -10.80 3.67 -6.03
C PHE A 53 -11.58 4.62 -5.14
N ALA A 54 -11.03 4.94 -3.97
CA ALA A 54 -11.64 5.86 -3.02
C ALA A 54 -10.61 6.87 -2.56
N PHE A 55 -10.78 8.12 -2.97
CA PHE A 55 -9.91 9.22 -2.58
C PHE A 55 -10.64 10.21 -1.67
N TRP A 56 -10.19 10.27 -0.42
CA TRP A 56 -10.58 11.29 0.55
C TRP A 56 -9.60 12.46 0.45
N ASP A 57 -9.93 13.42 -0.42
CA ASP A 57 -9.20 14.69 -0.49
C ASP A 57 -9.60 15.58 0.68
N ARG A 58 -8.61 15.95 1.50
CA ARG A 58 -8.80 16.71 2.74
C ARG A 58 -7.86 17.91 2.79
N ARG A 59 -7.29 18.30 1.64
CA ARG A 59 -6.32 19.40 1.55
C ARG A 59 -6.92 20.76 1.93
N ASP A 60 -8.18 20.99 1.59
CA ASP A 60 -8.91 22.21 1.98
C ASP A 60 -8.99 22.37 3.51
N ASP A 61 -9.12 21.24 4.22
CA ASP A 61 -9.14 21.18 5.69
C ASP A 61 -7.73 21.14 6.31
N LYS A 62 -6.67 21.25 5.49
CA LYS A 62 -5.25 21.07 5.88
C LYS A 62 -5.00 19.78 6.65
N ALA A 63 -5.78 18.74 6.35
CA ALA A 63 -5.67 17.43 6.96
C ALA A 63 -5.02 16.43 5.98
N ALA A 64 -4.59 15.29 6.51
CA ALA A 64 -4.04 14.22 5.69
C ALA A 64 -5.10 13.71 4.70
N SER A 65 -4.72 13.55 3.44
CA SER A 65 -5.57 12.96 2.41
C SER A 65 -5.23 11.48 2.24
N VAL A 66 -6.21 10.67 1.87
CA VAL A 66 -6.02 9.21 1.75
C VAL A 66 -6.58 8.72 0.44
N LEU A 67 -5.79 7.96 -0.29
CA LEU A 67 -6.27 7.16 -1.42
C LEU A 67 -6.26 5.69 -1.03
N ARG A 68 -7.38 5.00 -1.23
CA ARG A 68 -7.48 3.55 -1.12
C ARG A 68 -7.88 2.95 -2.46
N ILE A 69 -7.05 2.06 -2.98
CA ILE A 69 -7.34 1.26 -4.16
C ILE A 69 -7.55 -0.18 -3.70
N THR A 70 -8.60 -0.83 -4.19
CA THR A 70 -8.85 -2.27 -3.99
C THR A 70 -8.93 -2.94 -5.35
N LEU A 71 -8.26 -4.09 -5.49
CA LEU A 71 -8.35 -4.96 -6.66
C LEU A 71 -8.81 -6.33 -6.18
N ASP A 72 -9.96 -6.77 -6.67
CA ASP A 72 -10.45 -8.12 -6.54
C ASP A 72 -9.94 -8.94 -7.72
N ILE A 73 -9.31 -10.07 -7.41
CA ILE A 73 -8.60 -10.90 -8.38
C ILE A 73 -9.19 -12.29 -8.29
N ASP A 74 -9.86 -12.69 -9.37
CA ASP A 74 -10.34 -14.05 -9.66
C ASP A 74 -11.13 -14.74 -8.53
N GLY A 75 -11.71 -13.96 -7.61
CA GLY A 75 -12.49 -14.44 -6.47
C GLY A 75 -11.67 -15.07 -5.34
N ILE A 76 -10.34 -15.20 -5.47
CA ILE A 76 -9.49 -15.86 -4.48
C ILE A 76 -8.49 -14.93 -3.81
N ALA A 77 -8.26 -13.76 -4.38
CA ALA A 77 -7.30 -12.80 -3.86
C ALA A 77 -7.82 -11.36 -3.90
N ARG A 78 -7.37 -10.58 -2.92
CA ARG A 78 -7.70 -9.16 -2.81
C ARG A 78 -6.45 -8.36 -2.50
N GLN A 79 -6.12 -7.40 -3.35
CA GLN A 79 -5.09 -6.41 -3.10
C GLN A 79 -5.73 -5.11 -2.62
N VAL A 80 -5.17 -4.52 -1.56
CA VAL A 80 -5.56 -3.20 -1.07
C VAL A 80 -4.31 -2.36 -0.97
N GLU A 81 -4.32 -1.21 -1.62
CA GLU A 81 -3.28 -0.19 -1.55
C GLU A 81 -3.86 1.02 -0.83
N THR A 82 -3.14 1.55 0.14
CA THR A 82 -3.52 2.76 0.89
C THR A 82 -2.36 3.73 0.85
N SER A 83 -2.55 4.81 0.10
CA SER A 83 -1.63 5.93 -0.03
C SER A 83 -2.05 7.05 0.92
N CYS A 84 -1.12 7.47 1.77
CA CYS A 84 -1.30 8.51 2.76
C CYS A 84 -0.52 9.75 2.37
N PHE A 85 -1.24 10.85 2.14
CA PHE A 85 -0.67 12.13 1.73
C PHE A 85 -0.59 13.07 2.92
N ARG A 86 0.53 13.79 3.00
CA ARG A 86 0.73 14.90 3.93
C ARG A 86 -0.29 16.02 3.68
N PRO A 87 -0.46 16.96 4.61
CA PRO A 87 -1.29 18.15 4.38
C PRO A 87 -0.88 19.00 3.16
N ASP A 88 0.40 18.96 2.77
CA ASP A 88 0.89 19.63 1.56
C ASP A 88 0.60 18.86 0.26
N GLY A 89 -0.01 17.68 0.38
CA GLY A 89 -0.35 16.81 -0.75
C GLY A 89 0.76 15.84 -1.17
N SER A 90 1.97 15.89 -0.61
CA SER A 90 3.03 14.92 -0.92
C SER A 90 2.74 13.55 -0.32
N LEU A 91 3.12 12.46 -1.00
CA LEU A 91 2.98 11.10 -0.45
C LEU A 91 3.97 10.90 0.71
N ALA A 92 3.46 10.52 1.88
CA ALA A 92 4.30 10.12 3.03
C ALA A 92 4.50 8.61 3.11
N PHE A 93 3.43 7.85 2.83
CA PHE A 93 3.41 6.44 3.12
C PHE A 93 2.46 5.68 2.19
N LEU A 94 2.87 4.50 1.73
CA LEU A 94 2.00 3.56 1.02
C LEU A 94 2.00 2.22 1.77
N PHE A 95 0.82 1.78 2.18
CA PHE A 95 0.58 0.45 2.71
C PHE A 95 -0.10 -0.42 1.67
N THR A 96 0.45 -1.59 1.39
CA THR A 96 -0.17 -2.56 0.47
C THR A 96 -0.37 -3.90 1.17
N THR A 97 -1.51 -4.52 0.93
CA THR A 97 -1.80 -5.88 1.39
C THR A 97 -2.35 -6.69 0.24
N LEU A 98 -1.77 -7.86 -0.02
CA LEU A 98 -2.40 -8.90 -0.83
C LEU A 98 -2.86 -10.01 0.11
N THR A 99 -4.17 -10.20 0.19
CA THR A 99 -4.79 -11.32 0.90
C THR A 99 -5.05 -12.44 -0.10
N ALA A 100 -4.48 -13.61 0.13
CA ALA A 100 -4.70 -14.79 -0.71
C ALA A 100 -4.36 -16.07 0.05
N PRO A 101 -4.81 -17.25 -0.41
CA PRO A 101 -4.32 -18.53 0.07
C PRO A 101 -2.80 -18.67 -0.08
N LEU A 102 -2.17 -19.37 0.87
CA LEU A 102 -0.81 -19.90 0.71
C LEU A 102 -0.81 -20.96 -0.40
N ALA A 103 0.14 -20.84 -1.32
CA ALA A 103 0.36 -21.79 -2.39
C ALA A 103 0.92 -23.12 -1.85
N ASP A 104 0.76 -24.18 -2.64
CA ASP A 104 1.32 -25.49 -2.37
C ASP A 104 2.86 -25.40 -2.43
N ALA A 105 3.50 -25.31 -1.26
CA ALA A 105 4.95 -25.34 -1.13
C ALA A 105 5.38 -26.69 -0.53
N PRO A 106 6.36 -27.40 -1.10
CA PRO A 106 6.90 -28.63 -0.51
C PRO A 106 7.38 -28.38 0.93
N GLY A 107 6.75 -29.05 1.91
CA GLY A 107 7.06 -28.87 3.34
C GLY A 107 6.50 -27.58 3.97
N GLY A 108 5.59 -26.88 3.28
CA GLY A 108 4.80 -25.78 3.84
C GLY A 108 3.70 -26.33 4.77
N PRO A 109 3.66 -25.94 6.05
CA PRO A 109 2.72 -26.57 7.00
C PRO A 109 1.25 -26.18 6.80
N GLU A 110 0.91 -25.34 5.81
CA GLU A 110 -0.31 -24.50 5.86
C GLU A 110 -0.96 -24.22 4.49
N THR A 111 -0.78 -25.11 3.51
CA THR A 111 -1.37 -24.97 2.16
C THR A 111 -2.88 -24.67 2.20
N GLY A 112 -3.33 -23.70 1.39
CA GLY A 112 -4.73 -23.31 1.30
C GLY A 112 -5.22 -22.37 2.41
N ARG A 113 -4.44 -22.13 3.48
CA ARG A 113 -4.80 -21.13 4.49
C ARG A 113 -4.63 -19.71 3.96
N ILE A 114 -5.52 -18.82 4.37
CA ILE A 114 -5.44 -17.40 4.04
C ILE A 114 -4.29 -16.75 4.79
N ALA A 115 -3.41 -16.08 4.03
CA ALA A 115 -2.35 -15.23 4.52
C ALA A 115 -2.44 -13.84 3.87
N ARG A 116 -1.70 -12.89 4.44
CA ARG A 116 -1.55 -11.53 3.89
C ARG A 116 -0.08 -11.24 3.67
N ARG A 117 0.26 -10.86 2.44
CA ARG A 117 1.53 -10.23 2.11
C ARG A 117 1.39 -8.74 2.35
N GLU A 118 2.12 -8.20 3.32
CA GLU A 118 2.07 -6.78 3.69
C GLU A 118 3.34 -6.04 3.24
N GLY A 119 3.16 -4.90 2.58
CA GLY A 119 4.22 -3.98 2.17
C GLY A 119 4.03 -2.60 2.78
N ARG A 120 5.12 -2.00 3.25
CA ARG A 120 5.15 -0.65 3.84
C ARG A 120 6.23 0.16 3.15
N ILE A 121 5.85 1.22 2.44
CA ILE A 121 6.75 2.06 1.67
C ILE A 121 6.72 3.46 2.28
N TYR A 122 7.89 3.94 2.70
CA TYR A 122 8.09 5.20 3.39
C TYR A 122 8.77 6.18 2.44
N LEU A 123 8.21 7.39 2.32
CA LEU A 123 8.76 8.43 1.46
C LEU A 123 9.04 9.70 2.26
N ASP A 124 10.18 10.33 1.99
CA ASP A 124 10.49 11.65 2.53
C ASP A 124 9.61 12.74 1.89
N PRO A 125 9.62 13.99 2.41
CA PRO A 125 8.87 15.10 1.83
C PRO A 125 9.26 15.47 0.39
N LYS A 126 10.43 15.04 -0.08
CA LYS A 126 10.89 15.24 -1.47
C LYS A 126 10.41 14.12 -2.39
N GLY A 127 9.73 13.10 -1.86
CA GLY A 127 9.24 11.94 -2.59
C GLY A 127 10.28 10.85 -2.80
N ALA A 128 11.44 10.90 -2.14
CA ALA A 128 12.42 9.81 -2.18
C ALA A 128 11.95 8.66 -1.30
N ILE A 129 12.05 7.42 -1.79
CA ILE A 129 11.76 6.22 -1.00
C ILE A 129 12.91 6.03 -0.01
N VAL A 130 12.63 6.18 1.28
CA VAL A 130 13.62 6.01 2.36
C VAL A 130 13.64 4.58 2.90
N GLN A 131 12.51 3.88 2.83
CA GLN A 131 12.42 2.51 3.34
C GLN A 131 11.28 1.73 2.66
N VAL A 132 11.51 0.44 2.41
CA VAL A 132 10.49 -0.53 1.99
C VAL A 132 10.59 -1.75 2.88
N LEU A 133 9.52 -2.06 3.60
CA LEU A 133 9.43 -3.24 4.47
C LEU A 133 8.39 -4.21 3.93
N GLY A 134 8.65 -5.51 4.07
CA GLY A 134 7.75 -6.58 3.63
C GLY A 134 7.71 -7.76 4.58
N ARG A 135 6.51 -8.31 4.79
CA ARG A 135 6.31 -9.53 5.61
C ARG A 135 5.10 -10.33 5.17
N ILE A 136 5.05 -11.59 5.59
CA ILE A 136 3.86 -12.45 5.49
C ILE A 136 3.26 -12.61 6.89
N VAL A 137 1.95 -12.37 6.99
CA VAL A 137 1.17 -12.55 8.22
C VAL A 137 -0.03 -13.47 7.96
N ASP A 138 -0.59 -14.06 9.01
CA ASP A 138 -1.84 -14.81 8.90
C ASP A 138 -3.07 -13.88 8.83
N ALA A 139 -4.26 -14.47 8.74
CA ALA A 139 -5.52 -13.72 8.74
C ALA A 139 -5.71 -12.84 9.99
N ALA A 140 -5.16 -13.24 11.15
CA ALA A 140 -5.21 -12.47 12.40
C ALA A 140 -4.10 -11.40 12.49
N GLY A 141 -3.20 -11.32 11.51
CA GLY A 141 -2.07 -10.39 11.49
C GLY A 141 -0.85 -10.85 12.28
N LYS A 142 -0.81 -12.11 12.74
CA LYS A 142 0.37 -12.69 13.36
C LYS A 142 1.46 -12.91 12.31
N PRO A 143 2.72 -12.51 12.55
CA PRO A 143 3.81 -12.81 11.64
C PRO A 143 3.97 -14.30 11.39
N LEU A 144 3.96 -14.69 10.12
CA LEU A 144 4.30 -16.05 9.68
C LEU A 144 5.76 -16.14 9.25
N GLY A 145 6.27 -15.09 8.60
CA GLY A 145 7.66 -15.04 8.17
C GLY A 145 7.97 -13.83 7.29
N ARG A 146 9.13 -13.90 6.66
CA ARG A 146 9.63 -12.87 5.75
C ARG A 146 8.98 -13.01 4.38
N LEU A 147 9.04 -11.93 3.60
CA LEU A 147 8.52 -11.88 2.24
C LEU A 147 9.22 -12.87 1.28
N ASP A 148 10.51 -13.09 1.50
CA ASP A 148 11.40 -13.94 0.70
C ASP A 148 11.41 -15.42 1.14
N ASP A 149 10.55 -15.81 2.09
CA ASP A 149 10.47 -17.20 2.53
C ASP A 149 9.79 -18.08 1.46
N PRO A 150 10.52 -19.01 0.82
CA PRO A 150 9.96 -19.84 -0.25
C PRO A 150 8.85 -20.79 0.24
N LYS A 151 8.72 -21.00 1.55
CA LYS A 151 7.66 -21.84 2.15
C LYS A 151 6.35 -21.08 2.38
N LEU A 152 6.37 -19.75 2.23
CA LEU A 152 5.23 -18.86 2.48
C LEU A 152 4.76 -18.14 1.20
N ALA A 153 4.93 -18.78 0.04
CA ALA A 153 4.40 -18.28 -1.21
C ALA A 153 2.86 -18.20 -1.16
N LEU A 154 2.28 -17.12 -1.71
CA LEU A 154 0.84 -16.99 -1.90
C LEU A 154 0.50 -17.44 -3.33
N VAL A 155 -0.73 -17.91 -3.56
CA VAL A 155 -1.24 -18.32 -4.89
C VAL A 155 -1.21 -17.19 -5.94
N ARG A 156 -1.01 -15.94 -5.49
CA ARG A 156 -0.79 -14.78 -6.34
C ARG A 156 0.57 -14.18 -6.03
N ASP A 157 1.31 -13.94 -7.11
CA ASP A 157 2.63 -13.32 -7.05
C ASP A 157 2.57 -11.92 -6.46
N CYS A 158 3.73 -11.40 -6.08
CA CYS A 158 3.79 -10.02 -5.70
C CYS A 158 3.49 -9.14 -6.90
N ARG A 159 2.55 -8.21 -6.72
CA ARG A 159 2.21 -7.23 -7.73
C ARG A 159 2.84 -5.89 -7.40
N PRO A 160 3.29 -5.15 -8.42
CA PRO A 160 3.62 -3.74 -8.26
C PRO A 160 2.44 -2.95 -7.69
N VAL A 161 2.75 -1.85 -7.02
CA VAL A 161 1.75 -0.89 -6.53
C VAL A 161 1.72 0.34 -7.41
N MET A 162 0.58 1.03 -7.45
CA MET A 162 0.46 2.33 -8.11
C MET A 162 1.01 3.41 -7.18
N LEU A 163 2.06 4.11 -7.62
CA LEU A 163 2.72 5.15 -6.85
C LEU A 163 2.21 6.53 -7.24
N HIS A 164 1.11 6.95 -6.62
CA HIS A 164 0.66 8.34 -6.64
C HIS A 164 1.55 9.16 -5.70
N ARG A 165 2.53 9.88 -6.25
CA ARG A 165 3.49 10.69 -5.48
C ARG A 165 2.86 11.91 -4.82
N SER A 166 1.66 12.31 -5.26
CA SER A 166 0.91 13.41 -4.66
C SER A 166 -0.60 13.19 -4.70
N ALA A 167 -1.31 13.93 -3.86
CA ALA A 167 -2.76 14.05 -3.87
C ALA A 167 -3.28 14.56 -5.23
N ASP A 168 -2.54 15.44 -5.91
CA ASP A 168 -2.88 15.87 -7.27
C ASP A 168 -2.82 14.72 -8.27
N GLN A 169 -1.85 13.81 -8.14
CA GLN A 169 -1.80 12.62 -8.97
C GLN A 169 -2.97 11.66 -8.68
N ALA A 170 -3.41 11.55 -7.43
CA ALA A 170 -4.62 10.80 -7.09
C ALA A 170 -5.87 11.44 -7.73
N ALA A 171 -6.01 12.76 -7.65
CA ALA A 171 -7.10 13.50 -8.28
C ALA A 171 -7.05 13.39 -9.83
N ALA A 172 -5.86 13.45 -10.43
CA ALA A 172 -5.68 13.27 -11.86
C ALA A 172 -6.07 11.86 -12.32
N HIS A 173 -5.76 10.83 -11.53
CA HIS A 173 -6.22 9.47 -11.79
C HIS A 173 -7.75 9.37 -11.71
N ALA A 174 -8.37 10.04 -10.73
CA ALA A 174 -9.82 10.10 -10.64
C ALA A 174 -10.44 10.76 -11.89
N ALA A 175 -9.90 11.89 -12.32
CA ALA A 175 -10.37 12.63 -13.50
C ALA A 175 -10.14 11.86 -14.80
N SER A 176 -9.06 11.09 -14.93
CA SER A 176 -8.80 10.30 -16.16
C SER A 176 -9.84 9.20 -16.37
N VAL A 177 -10.41 8.66 -15.29
CA VAL A 177 -11.42 7.59 -15.35
C VAL A 177 -12.84 8.16 -15.38
N LEU A 178 -13.15 9.09 -14.47
CA LEU A 178 -14.51 9.63 -14.29
C LEU A 178 -14.82 10.78 -15.25
N GLY A 179 -13.81 11.56 -15.61
CA GLY A 179 -13.94 12.88 -16.25
C GLY A 179 -13.72 14.01 -15.25
N ASP A 180 -13.26 15.15 -15.75
CA ASP A 180 -13.22 16.42 -15.01
C ASP A 180 -14.59 17.12 -15.02
N ILE A 181 -14.65 18.35 -14.48
CA ILE A 181 -15.88 19.16 -14.43
C ILE A 181 -16.44 19.52 -15.82
N GLU A 182 -15.59 19.50 -16.86
CA GLU A 182 -15.98 19.73 -18.24
C GLU A 182 -16.30 18.41 -18.98
N GLY A 183 -16.24 17.27 -18.29
CA GLY A 183 -16.43 15.93 -18.85
C GLY A 183 -15.23 15.40 -19.64
N LYS A 184 -14.08 16.09 -19.63
CA LYS A 184 -12.87 15.62 -20.30
C LYS A 184 -12.16 14.58 -19.45
N ARG A 185 -11.59 13.58 -20.11
CA ARG A 185 -10.81 12.50 -19.47
C ARG A 185 -9.33 12.67 -19.84
N PRO A 186 -8.58 13.52 -19.12
CA PRO A 186 -7.17 13.71 -19.41
C PRO A 186 -6.43 12.39 -19.21
N ALA A 187 -5.43 12.13 -20.06
CA ALA A 187 -4.59 10.95 -19.90
C ALA A 187 -3.79 11.05 -18.61
N PHE A 188 -3.80 9.99 -17.81
CA PHE A 188 -2.97 9.85 -16.62
C PHE A 188 -2.65 8.38 -16.42
N GLU A 189 -1.37 8.08 -16.21
CA GLU A 189 -0.90 6.75 -15.85
C GLU A 189 0.01 6.89 -14.62
N PRO A 190 -0.31 6.22 -13.49
CA PRO A 190 0.54 6.29 -12.31
C PRO A 190 1.86 5.55 -12.53
N GLU A 191 2.94 6.00 -11.87
CA GLU A 191 4.17 5.23 -11.79
C GLU A 191 3.90 3.88 -11.12
N SER A 192 4.53 2.82 -11.62
CA SER A 192 4.45 1.49 -10.99
C SER A 192 5.72 1.22 -10.17
N LEU A 193 5.54 0.80 -8.92
CA LEU A 193 6.65 0.42 -8.04
C LEU A 193 6.63 -1.08 -7.77
N ASP A 194 7.65 -1.79 -8.28
CA ASP A 194 7.98 -3.14 -7.81
C ASP A 194 8.62 -3.06 -6.41
N TRP A 195 7.76 -3.04 -5.40
CA TRP A 195 8.15 -2.90 -4.02
C TRP A 195 8.70 -4.19 -3.43
N CYS A 196 8.30 -5.37 -3.94
CA CYS A 196 8.76 -6.64 -3.41
C CYS A 196 10.24 -6.87 -3.67
N ALA A 197 10.75 -6.47 -4.85
CA ALA A 197 12.18 -6.53 -5.13
C ALA A 197 13.03 -5.62 -4.22
N ARG A 198 12.41 -4.61 -3.58
CA ARG A 198 13.08 -3.62 -2.71
C ARG A 198 12.83 -3.87 -1.22
N ALA A 199 11.89 -4.73 -0.88
CA ALA A 199 11.44 -4.94 0.48
C ALA A 199 12.50 -5.62 1.33
N ARG A 200 12.71 -5.09 2.53
CA ARG A 200 13.52 -5.72 3.57
C ARG A 200 12.62 -6.28 4.65
N ALA A 201 13.14 -7.20 5.45
CA ALA A 201 12.44 -7.63 6.66
C ALA A 201 12.24 -6.42 7.60
N PRO A 202 11.06 -6.29 8.24
CA PRO A 202 10.77 -5.23 9.20
C PRO A 202 11.60 -5.33 10.48
#